data_AF-A0A0L1IVT5-F1
#
_entry.id   AF-A0A0L1IVT5-F1
#
_cell.length_a   1.000
_cell.length_b   1.000
_cell.length_c   1.000
_cell.angle_alpha   90.00
_cell.angle_beta   90.00
_cell.angle_gamma   90.00
#
_symmetry.space_group_name_H-M   'P 1'
#
loop_
_entity.id
_entity.type
_entity.pdbx_description
1 polymer ?
#
loop_
_entity_poly.entity_id
_entity_poly.type
_entity_poly.pdbx_seq_one_letter_code
_entity_poly.pdbx_strand_id
1 'polypeptide(L)'
;LTKRLEQAKAEGKKAEKALKQEMINNFQEAYRALEVPEFLLETARSLGRFDLYLCGGGFRGWGYVLMNQHKVDPYPIPIINGFRVRRGDFHDTVSVLDSVSDSDEKIFGVSKRRASQIPAVAVLVNVIMDALPDITHIQFCQGGVREGFLFDQMPQEVRAQDPLLAASLPYASPSNAAIRGLLAAALPSTSSPTESRHAPVSFSPQLLGALANLLFAHSRVPRESRSAVALHSTTTGILASVNTLSHVERALIALILCERWAGDLAPTDEVFHRQLSRCVSKQEAWWCQYLGRVATLIGDVHPSGRVSGTHWRIQLATEWESVVKKKDECDLLRLKVKCNNAVAAAAFSLDSLQERAEKVEKAGKKKNWPKDYGVRVGVTIC
;
A
#
# COMPACT_ATOMS: atom_id res chain seq x y z
N LEU A 1 17.33 28.95 -2.03
CA LEU A 1 17.02 28.80 -3.47
C LEU A 1 16.20 29.98 -3.99
N THR A 2 14.98 30.24 -3.49
CA THR A 2 14.12 31.34 -3.98
C THR A 2 14.85 32.67 -4.16
N LYS A 3 15.54 33.17 -3.13
CA LYS A 3 16.34 34.42 -3.21
C LYS A 3 17.42 34.40 -4.30
N ARG A 4 18.15 33.28 -4.46
CA ARG A 4 19.18 33.14 -5.51
C ARG A 4 18.56 33.13 -6.91
N LEU A 5 17.38 32.53 -7.07
CA LEU A 5 16.65 32.53 -8.33
C LEU A 5 16.09 33.92 -8.66
N GLU A 6 15.57 34.64 -7.67
CA GLU A 6 15.11 36.03 -7.83
C GLU A 6 16.26 36.94 -8.28
N GLN A 7 17.41 36.83 -7.63
CA GLN A 7 18.62 37.57 -8.00
C GLN A 7 19.07 37.21 -9.43
N ALA A 8 19.20 35.92 -9.75
CA ALA A 8 19.62 35.49 -11.08
C ALA A 8 18.63 35.92 -12.18
N LYS A 9 17.32 35.95 -11.88
CA LYS A 9 16.30 36.49 -12.79
C LYS A 9 16.46 37.99 -13.01
N ALA A 10 16.77 38.75 -11.96
CA ALA A 10 17.03 40.18 -12.05
C ALA A 10 18.29 40.49 -12.88
N GLU A 11 19.32 39.64 -12.80
CA GLU A 11 20.56 39.74 -13.59
C GLU A 11 20.41 39.24 -15.05
N GLY A 12 19.28 38.59 -15.37
CA GLY A 12 18.88 38.19 -16.72
C GLY A 12 19.11 36.72 -17.08
N LYS A 13 18.65 36.31 -18.27
CA LYS A 13 18.59 34.90 -18.70
C LYS A 13 19.93 34.15 -18.62
N LYS A 14 21.05 34.85 -18.86
CA LYS A 14 22.40 34.25 -18.79
C LYS A 14 22.76 33.84 -17.36
N ALA A 15 22.43 34.68 -16.37
CA ALA A 15 22.66 34.39 -14.97
C ALA A 15 21.76 33.23 -14.49
N GLU A 16 20.49 33.19 -14.92
CA GLU A 16 19.60 32.06 -14.61
C GLU A 16 20.14 30.73 -15.17
N LYS A 17 20.62 30.72 -16.42
CA LYS A 17 21.22 29.52 -17.04
C LYS A 17 22.50 29.10 -16.30
N ALA A 18 23.34 30.05 -15.91
CA ALA A 18 24.56 29.79 -15.16
C ALA A 18 24.25 29.15 -13.79
N LEU A 19 23.26 29.68 -13.06
CA LEU A 19 22.82 29.11 -11.79
C LEU A 19 22.26 27.69 -11.95
N LYS A 20 21.46 27.44 -12.99
CA LYS A 20 20.97 26.07 -13.28
C LYS A 20 22.12 25.11 -13.55
N GLN A 21 23.11 25.51 -14.35
CA GLN A 21 24.27 24.68 -14.64
C GLN A 21 25.13 24.42 -13.40
N GLU A 22 25.34 25.43 -12.55
CA GLU A 22 26.00 25.27 -11.24
C GLU A 22 25.28 24.20 -10.42
N MET A 23 23.95 24.28 -10.31
CA MET A 23 23.18 23.31 -9.54
C MET A 23 23.26 21.90 -10.13
N ILE A 24 23.19 21.74 -11.46
CA ILE A 24 23.33 20.44 -12.14
C ILE A 24 24.69 19.82 -11.81
N ASN A 25 25.77 20.59 -11.95
CA ASN A 25 27.12 20.12 -11.66
C ASN A 25 27.25 19.67 -10.19
N ASN A 26 26.69 20.45 -9.26
CA ASN A 26 26.71 20.11 -7.83
C ASN A 26 25.93 18.83 -7.53
N PHE A 27 24.78 18.59 -8.19
CA PHE A 27 24.03 17.34 -8.02
C PHE A 27 24.77 16.13 -8.61
N GLN A 28 25.41 16.29 -9.78
CA GLN A 28 26.22 15.24 -10.40
C GLN A 28 27.46 14.89 -9.56
N GLU A 29 28.10 15.89 -8.96
CA GLU A 29 29.20 15.68 -8.02
C GLU A 29 28.72 15.00 -6.73
N ALA A 30 27.62 15.48 -6.13
CA ALA A 30 27.04 14.86 -4.94
C ALA A 30 26.65 13.40 -5.20
N TYR A 31 26.05 13.09 -6.36
CA TYR A 31 25.69 11.73 -6.72
C TYR A 31 26.92 10.82 -6.86
N ARG A 32 28.01 11.31 -7.47
CA ARG A 32 29.29 10.57 -7.54
C ARG A 32 29.88 10.34 -6.16
N ALA A 33 29.86 11.37 -5.30
CA ALA A 33 30.40 11.32 -3.94
C ALA A 33 29.60 10.42 -2.98
N LEU A 34 28.33 10.12 -3.30
CA LEU A 34 27.54 9.16 -2.53
C LEU A 34 28.07 7.73 -2.63
N GLU A 35 28.86 7.42 -3.67
CA GLU A 35 29.42 6.08 -3.92
C GLU A 35 28.35 4.99 -3.74
N VAL A 36 27.21 5.16 -4.43
CA VAL A 36 26.02 4.32 -4.24
C VAL A 36 26.42 2.84 -4.33
N PRO A 37 26.19 2.05 -3.26
CA PRO A 37 26.59 0.65 -3.22
C PRO A 37 26.06 -0.15 -4.41
N GLU A 38 26.92 -1.00 -5.01
CA GLU A 38 26.61 -1.76 -6.22
C GLU A 38 25.33 -2.60 -6.08
N PHE A 39 25.11 -3.21 -4.91
CA PHE A 39 23.90 -4.00 -4.65
C PHE A 39 22.60 -3.19 -4.79
N LEU A 40 22.61 -1.88 -4.51
CA LEU A 40 21.44 -1.01 -4.73
C LEU A 40 21.23 -0.73 -6.22
N LEU A 41 22.31 -0.59 -6.99
CA LEU A 41 22.26 -0.40 -8.44
C LEU A 41 21.80 -1.68 -9.15
N GLU A 42 22.24 -2.85 -8.69
CA GLU A 42 21.75 -4.15 -9.15
C GLU A 42 20.29 -4.34 -8.81
N THR A 43 19.88 -3.98 -7.60
CA THR A 43 18.46 -4.01 -7.18
C THR A 43 17.62 -3.14 -8.10
N ALA A 44 18.05 -1.90 -8.37
CA ALA A 44 17.36 -0.98 -9.27
C ALA A 44 17.23 -1.55 -10.70
N ARG A 45 18.32 -2.15 -11.23
CA ARG A 45 18.33 -2.84 -12.53
C ARG A 45 17.36 -4.03 -12.57
N SER A 46 17.40 -4.89 -11.55
CA SER A 46 16.54 -6.08 -11.47
C SER A 46 15.05 -5.73 -11.39
N LEU A 47 14.71 -4.65 -10.69
CA LEU A 47 13.34 -4.15 -10.57
C LEU A 47 12.91 -3.30 -11.76
N GLY A 48 13.83 -2.97 -12.68
CA GLY A 48 13.60 -2.03 -13.77
C GLY A 48 13.18 -0.64 -13.28
N ARG A 49 13.60 -0.25 -12.06
CA ARG A 49 13.17 1.01 -11.44
C ARG A 49 14.28 1.64 -10.62
N PHE A 50 14.35 2.97 -10.68
CA PHE A 50 15.23 3.77 -9.85
C PHE A 50 14.38 4.78 -9.08
N ASP A 51 14.38 4.64 -7.75
CA ASP A 51 13.45 5.35 -6.87
C ASP A 51 14.14 6.54 -6.20
N LEU A 52 13.56 7.74 -6.34
CA LEU A 52 13.99 8.94 -5.65
C LEU A 52 13.11 9.19 -4.43
N TYR A 53 13.70 9.24 -3.24
CA TYR A 53 13.01 9.57 -1.99
C TYR A 53 13.20 11.06 -1.67
N LEU A 54 12.11 11.83 -1.69
CA LEU A 54 12.14 13.28 -1.49
C LEU A 54 11.58 13.67 -0.13
N CYS A 55 12.35 14.47 0.61
CA CYS A 55 11.92 15.11 1.84
C CYS A 55 12.00 16.64 1.74
N GLY A 56 11.34 17.36 2.66
CA GLY A 56 11.44 18.81 2.77
C GLY A 56 10.15 19.57 2.44
N GLY A 57 10.05 20.81 2.96
CA GLY A 57 8.80 21.59 2.92
C GLY A 57 8.31 21.94 1.52
N GLY A 58 9.22 22.30 0.62
CA GLY A 58 8.90 22.63 -0.78
C GLY A 58 8.38 21.42 -1.55
N PHE A 59 9.08 20.29 -1.48
CA PHE A 59 8.65 19.05 -2.13
C PHE A 59 7.35 18.49 -1.57
N ARG A 60 7.05 18.69 -0.27
CA ARG A 60 5.72 18.35 0.26
C ARG A 60 4.62 19.18 -0.41
N GLY A 61 4.84 20.48 -0.61
CA GLY A 61 3.92 21.34 -1.36
C GLY A 61 3.70 20.81 -2.78
N TRP A 62 4.80 20.51 -3.49
CA TRP A 62 4.78 19.91 -4.82
C TRP A 62 3.96 18.60 -4.86
N GLY A 63 4.24 17.67 -3.95
CA GLY A 63 3.54 16.39 -3.90
C GLY A 63 2.05 16.52 -3.56
N TYR A 64 1.63 17.51 -2.77
CA TYR A 64 0.20 17.78 -2.56
C TYR A 64 -0.49 18.31 -3.82
N VAL A 65 0.19 19.10 -4.65
CA VAL A 65 -0.36 19.50 -5.97
C VAL A 65 -0.50 18.29 -6.88
N LEU A 66 0.55 17.45 -6.97
CA LEU A 66 0.50 16.21 -7.76
C LEU A 66 -0.59 15.23 -7.26
N MET A 67 -0.83 15.18 -5.95
CA MET A 67 -1.91 14.38 -5.37
C MET A 67 -3.28 14.90 -5.78
N ASN A 68 -3.46 16.22 -5.87
CA ASN A 68 -4.69 16.85 -6.34
C ASN A 68 -4.93 16.60 -7.84
N GLN A 69 -3.86 16.54 -8.64
CA GLN A 69 -3.91 16.24 -10.08
C GLN A 69 -3.95 14.73 -10.37
N HIS A 70 -3.91 13.88 -9.35
CA HIS A 70 -3.78 12.44 -9.54
C HIS A 70 -5.03 11.88 -10.24
N LYS A 71 -4.85 10.83 -11.05
CA LYS A 71 -5.95 10.13 -11.76
C LYS A 71 -7.03 9.56 -10.84
N VAL A 72 -6.77 9.50 -9.54
CA VAL A 72 -7.72 9.11 -8.50
C VAL A 72 -8.12 10.39 -7.81
N ASP A 73 -9.32 10.86 -8.14
CA ASP A 73 -9.86 12.14 -7.71
C ASP A 73 -11.29 11.95 -7.15
N PRO A 74 -11.60 12.45 -5.93
CA PRO A 74 -10.62 12.95 -4.95
C PRO A 74 -9.66 11.84 -4.49
N TYR A 75 -8.40 12.19 -4.25
CA TYR A 75 -7.39 11.27 -3.76
C TYR A 75 -7.67 10.89 -2.29
N PRO A 76 -7.78 9.59 -1.94
CA PRO A 76 -8.35 9.17 -0.66
C PRO A 76 -7.37 9.22 0.52
N ILE A 77 -6.06 9.30 0.30
CA ILE A 77 -5.07 9.27 1.38
C ILE A 77 -4.48 10.68 1.53
N PRO A 78 -5.01 11.54 2.43
CA PRO A 78 -4.57 12.95 2.58
C PRO A 78 -3.24 13.08 3.35
N ILE A 79 -2.36 12.11 3.21
CA ILE A 79 -1.06 12.03 3.89
C ILE A 79 0.01 12.12 2.81
N ILE A 80 0.99 13.02 2.94
CA ILE A 80 2.04 13.12 1.91
C ILE A 80 3.02 11.94 1.96
N ASN A 81 3.21 11.36 3.13
CA ASN A 81 4.17 10.31 3.35
C ASN A 81 3.76 9.00 2.68
N GLY A 82 4.61 8.50 1.80
CA GLY A 82 4.34 7.27 1.06
C GLY A 82 3.54 7.50 -0.22
N PHE A 83 3.21 8.76 -0.55
CA PHE A 83 2.70 9.13 -1.85
C PHE A 83 3.80 8.98 -2.89
N ARG A 84 3.47 8.37 -4.04
CA ARG A 84 4.43 8.03 -5.09
C ARG A 84 3.87 8.40 -6.46
N VAL A 85 4.73 8.92 -7.31
CA VAL A 85 4.42 9.31 -8.69
C VAL A 85 5.49 8.79 -9.65
N ARG A 86 5.17 8.75 -10.95
CA ARG A 86 6.15 8.43 -11.99
C ARG A 86 6.93 9.67 -12.40
N ARG A 87 8.08 9.48 -13.03
CA ARG A 87 8.92 10.56 -13.57
C ARG A 87 8.13 11.56 -14.41
N GLY A 88 7.27 11.07 -15.30
CA GLY A 88 6.46 11.92 -16.19
C GLY A 88 5.60 12.91 -15.43
N ASP A 89 4.79 12.42 -14.48
CA ASP A 89 3.92 13.27 -13.66
C ASP A 89 4.73 14.22 -12.77
N PHE A 90 5.88 13.77 -12.25
CA PHE A 90 6.75 14.60 -11.42
C PHE A 90 7.43 15.74 -12.19
N HIS A 91 7.85 15.47 -13.43
CA HIS A 91 8.60 16.38 -14.30
C HIS A 91 7.70 17.33 -15.10
N ASP A 92 6.38 17.12 -15.13
CA ASP A 92 5.41 18.05 -15.72
C ASP A 92 5.27 19.33 -14.87
N THR A 93 6.34 20.11 -14.84
CA THR A 93 6.44 21.33 -14.04
C THR A 93 5.51 22.42 -14.52
N VAL A 94 5.15 22.42 -15.81
CA VAL A 94 4.22 23.39 -16.41
C VAL A 94 2.83 23.18 -15.82
N SER A 95 2.29 21.97 -15.90
CA SER A 95 0.95 21.67 -15.37
C SER A 95 0.83 21.99 -13.86
N VAL A 96 1.88 21.70 -13.09
CA VAL A 96 1.92 22.01 -11.65
C VAL A 96 1.93 23.51 -11.39
N LEU A 97 2.67 24.30 -12.18
CA LEU A 97 2.71 25.75 -12.05
C LEU A 97 1.35 26.38 -12.40
N ASP A 98 0.74 25.96 -13.50
CA ASP A 98 -0.56 26.46 -13.96
C ASP A 98 -1.64 26.19 -12.89
N SER A 99 -1.60 25.02 -12.26
CA SER A 99 -2.55 24.66 -11.19
C SER A 99 -2.44 25.51 -9.93
N VAL A 100 -1.36 26.27 -9.77
CA VAL A 100 -1.12 27.13 -8.60
C VAL A 100 -1.29 28.61 -8.96
N SER A 101 -1.07 28.99 -10.22
CA SER A 101 -1.32 30.36 -10.70
C SER A 101 -2.81 30.62 -10.94
N ASP A 102 -3.54 29.62 -11.43
CA ASP A 102 -4.91 29.81 -11.94
C ASP A 102 -5.99 29.44 -10.92
N SER A 103 -5.62 28.84 -9.79
CA SER A 103 -6.59 28.33 -8.81
C SER A 103 -6.96 29.39 -7.76
N ASP A 104 -8.21 29.88 -7.79
CA ASP A 104 -8.87 30.44 -6.61
C ASP A 104 -9.15 29.35 -5.54
N GLU A 105 -9.10 28.08 -5.95
CA GLU A 105 -9.30 26.92 -5.09
C GLU A 105 -8.09 26.60 -4.21
N LYS A 106 -8.34 26.41 -2.91
CA LYS A 106 -7.31 26.02 -1.94
C LYS A 106 -6.99 24.53 -2.10
N ILE A 107 -5.83 24.22 -2.66
CA ILE A 107 -5.31 22.85 -2.67
C ILE A 107 -5.00 22.40 -1.24
N PHE A 108 -5.57 21.27 -0.83
CA PHE A 108 -5.31 20.69 0.49
C PHE A 108 -3.81 20.43 0.69
N GLY A 109 -3.30 20.77 1.87
CA GLY A 109 -1.87 20.61 2.17
C GLY A 109 -0.95 21.65 1.52
N VAL A 110 -1.45 22.58 0.71
CA VAL A 110 -0.66 23.67 0.11
C VAL A 110 -0.97 25.01 0.80
N SER A 111 -0.26 25.30 1.89
CA SER A 111 -0.32 26.63 2.54
C SER A 111 0.22 27.74 1.62
N LYS A 112 -0.13 29.02 1.86
CA LYS A 112 0.46 30.19 1.17
C LYS A 112 1.99 30.14 1.09
N ARG A 113 2.65 29.74 2.18
CA ARG A 113 4.12 29.57 2.21
C ARG A 113 4.60 28.50 1.23
N ARG A 114 3.91 27.35 1.15
CA ARG A 114 4.27 26.28 0.21
C ARG A 114 4.01 26.71 -1.23
N ALA A 115 2.88 27.36 -1.51
CA ALA A 115 2.57 27.91 -2.83
C ALA A 115 3.67 28.87 -3.31
N SER A 116 4.14 29.79 -2.46
CA SER A 116 5.24 30.71 -2.80
C SER A 116 6.58 30.02 -3.13
N GLN A 117 6.76 28.75 -2.72
CA GLN A 117 7.97 27.98 -2.98
C GLN A 117 7.89 27.17 -4.28
N ILE A 118 6.69 26.90 -4.81
CA ILE A 118 6.48 26.02 -5.97
C ILE A 118 7.29 26.45 -7.19
N PRO A 119 7.37 27.74 -7.57
CA PRO A 119 8.21 28.17 -8.70
C PRO A 119 9.70 27.84 -8.52
N ALA A 120 10.22 27.93 -7.30
CA ALA A 120 11.61 27.56 -7.01
C ALA A 120 11.79 26.04 -7.01
N VAL A 121 10.78 25.29 -6.56
CA VAL A 121 10.79 23.82 -6.59
C VAL A 121 10.72 23.31 -8.03
N ALA A 122 9.94 23.93 -8.93
CA ALA A 122 9.88 23.58 -10.34
C ALA A 122 11.28 23.63 -11.00
N VAL A 123 12.05 24.69 -10.74
CA VAL A 123 13.44 24.79 -11.23
C VAL A 123 14.30 23.66 -10.67
N LEU A 124 14.15 23.35 -9.37
CA LEU A 124 14.88 22.28 -8.72
C LEU A 124 14.52 20.90 -9.29
N VAL A 125 13.24 20.65 -9.59
CA VAL A 125 12.76 19.41 -10.23
C VAL A 125 13.46 19.21 -11.57
N ASN A 126 13.46 20.22 -12.45
CA ASN A 126 14.14 20.13 -13.75
C ASN A 126 15.64 19.84 -13.57
N VAL A 127 16.32 20.55 -12.67
CA VAL A 127 17.73 20.31 -12.34
C VAL A 127 17.97 18.88 -11.88
N ILE A 128 17.15 18.35 -10.96
CA ILE A 128 17.29 16.98 -10.45
C ILE A 128 17.08 15.96 -11.58
N MET A 129 16.09 16.17 -12.44
CA MET A 129 15.79 15.29 -13.57
C MET A 129 16.91 15.29 -14.62
N ASP A 130 17.61 16.41 -14.81
CA ASP A 130 18.75 16.55 -15.73
C ASP A 130 20.07 16.04 -15.13
N ALA A 131 20.22 16.11 -13.81
CA ALA A 131 21.50 15.83 -13.14
C ALA A 131 21.66 14.37 -12.66
N LEU A 132 20.56 13.74 -12.22
CA LEU A 132 20.60 12.39 -11.65
C LEU A 132 20.36 11.32 -12.74
N PRO A 133 20.68 10.03 -12.48
CA PRO A 133 20.33 8.93 -13.39
C PRO A 133 18.84 8.87 -13.71
N ASP A 134 18.45 7.94 -14.59
CA ASP A 134 17.06 7.73 -15.01
C ASP A 134 16.14 7.29 -13.86
N ILE A 135 15.75 8.25 -13.02
CA ILE A 135 14.76 8.12 -11.95
C ILE A 135 13.43 7.82 -12.61
N THR A 136 12.85 6.67 -12.27
CA THR A 136 11.56 6.24 -12.83
C THR A 136 10.40 6.58 -11.90
N HIS A 137 10.65 6.62 -10.59
CA HIS A 137 9.63 6.90 -9.59
C HIS A 137 10.12 7.81 -8.48
N ILE A 138 9.21 8.62 -7.96
CA ILE A 138 9.48 9.58 -6.90
C ILE A 138 8.53 9.29 -5.74
N GLN A 139 9.08 9.10 -4.54
CA GLN A 139 8.33 8.88 -3.32
C GLN A 139 8.52 10.06 -2.36
N PHE A 140 7.40 10.66 -1.94
CA PHE A 140 7.41 11.76 -0.98
C PHE A 140 7.45 11.23 0.45
N CYS A 141 8.36 11.79 1.23
CA CYS A 141 8.65 11.38 2.60
C CYS A 141 8.38 12.56 3.55
N GLN A 142 7.71 12.28 4.68
CA GLN A 142 7.53 13.28 5.72
C GLN A 142 8.77 13.42 6.60
N GLY A 143 9.42 12.29 6.92
CA GLY A 143 10.64 12.27 7.72
C GLY A 143 11.78 13.04 7.06
N GLY A 144 12.65 13.62 7.89
CA GLY A 144 13.86 14.30 7.45
C GLY A 144 14.95 14.20 8.51
N VAL A 145 15.80 15.23 8.59
CA VAL A 145 16.99 15.24 9.46
C VAL A 145 16.67 14.99 10.93
N ARG A 146 15.53 15.49 11.44
CA ARG A 146 15.16 15.32 12.86
C ARG A 146 14.81 13.88 13.19
N GLU A 147 13.99 13.26 12.35
CA GLU A 147 13.62 11.85 12.48
C GLU A 147 14.85 10.96 12.25
N GLY A 148 15.75 11.32 11.33
CA GLY A 148 17.03 10.64 11.12
C GLY A 148 17.95 10.70 12.34
N PHE A 149 18.05 11.86 13.00
CA PHE A 149 18.81 12.00 14.24
C PHE A 149 18.26 11.09 15.35
N LEU A 150 16.93 11.06 15.54
CA LEU A 150 16.30 10.16 16.50
C LEU A 150 16.51 8.69 16.14
N PHE A 151 16.40 8.34 14.85
CA PHE A 151 16.66 7.00 14.36
C PHE A 151 18.08 6.56 14.67
N ASP A 152 19.08 7.42 14.46
CA ASP A 152 20.48 7.10 14.74
C ASP A 152 20.78 6.84 16.22
N GLN A 153 20.01 7.46 17.13
CA GLN A 153 20.11 7.19 18.57
C GLN A 153 19.42 5.89 19.01
N MET A 154 18.66 5.23 18.14
CA MET A 154 18.00 3.97 18.49
C MET A 154 19.01 2.81 18.51
N PRO A 155 18.82 1.81 19.41
CA PRO A 155 19.58 0.56 19.36
C PRO A 155 19.53 -0.09 17.98
N GLN A 156 20.63 -0.72 17.57
CA GLN A 156 20.75 -1.34 16.25
C GLN A 156 19.66 -2.38 16.01
N GLU A 157 19.28 -3.12 17.06
CA GLU A 157 18.25 -4.15 17.02
C GLU A 157 16.87 -3.57 16.74
N VAL A 158 16.60 -2.34 17.20
CA VAL A 158 15.35 -1.62 16.92
C VAL A 158 15.36 -1.08 15.49
N ARG A 159 16.49 -0.51 15.05
CA ARG A 159 16.66 -0.02 13.68
C ARG A 159 16.51 -1.14 12.63
N ALA A 160 16.89 -2.37 12.99
CA ALA A 160 16.79 -3.54 12.12
C ALA A 160 15.36 -4.11 12.01
N GLN A 161 14.41 -3.65 12.82
CA GLN A 161 13.04 -4.14 12.76
C GLN A 161 12.33 -3.66 11.50
N ASP A 162 11.47 -4.51 10.94
CA ASP A 162 10.53 -4.08 9.91
C ASP A 162 9.53 -3.08 10.52
N PRO A 163 9.39 -1.87 9.96
CA PRO A 163 8.62 -0.82 10.59
C PRO A 163 7.10 -1.05 10.53
N LEU A 164 6.59 -1.80 9.55
CA LEU A 164 5.18 -2.17 9.47
C LEU A 164 4.85 -3.24 10.53
N LEU A 165 5.74 -4.22 10.74
CA LEU A 165 5.60 -5.18 11.83
C LEU A 165 5.69 -4.50 13.20
N ALA A 166 6.67 -3.60 13.40
CA ALA A 166 6.82 -2.86 14.65
C ALA A 166 5.58 -2.00 14.96
N ALA A 167 5.03 -1.31 13.95
CA ALA A 167 3.85 -0.46 14.13
C ALA A 167 2.56 -1.24 14.40
N SER A 168 2.44 -2.46 13.88
CA SER A 168 1.26 -3.31 14.07
C SER A 168 1.31 -4.17 15.33
N LEU A 169 2.51 -4.39 15.89
CA LEU A 169 2.75 -5.25 17.05
C LEU A 169 1.87 -4.93 18.29
N PRO A 170 1.57 -3.67 18.65
CA PRO A 170 0.72 -3.36 19.80
C PRO A 170 -0.71 -3.93 19.69
N TYR A 171 -1.16 -4.28 18.49
CA TYR A 171 -2.48 -4.83 18.22
C TYR A 171 -2.48 -6.37 18.14
N ALA A 172 -1.29 -6.99 18.20
CA ALA A 172 -1.12 -8.41 17.96
C ALA A 172 -1.85 -9.29 18.97
N SER A 173 -2.50 -10.33 18.47
CA SER A 173 -2.98 -11.41 19.34
C SER A 173 -1.81 -12.29 19.82
N PRO A 174 -1.97 -13.03 20.94
CA PRO A 174 -1.00 -14.04 21.36
C PRO A 174 -0.77 -15.16 20.33
N SER A 175 -1.69 -15.32 19.36
CA SER A 175 -1.61 -16.34 18.31
C SER A 175 -1.23 -15.75 16.95
N ASN A 176 -0.55 -14.59 16.90
CA ASN A 176 -0.19 -13.92 15.64
C ASN A 176 0.55 -14.85 14.66
N ALA A 177 1.47 -15.69 15.14
CA ALA A 177 2.25 -16.58 14.28
C ALA A 177 1.35 -17.64 13.61
N ALA A 178 0.40 -18.20 14.36
CA ALA A 178 -0.56 -19.16 13.84
C ALA A 178 -1.53 -18.51 12.84
N ILE A 179 -2.02 -17.30 13.13
CA ILE A 179 -2.87 -16.53 12.23
C ILE A 179 -2.13 -16.17 10.94
N ARG A 180 -0.87 -15.73 11.04
CA ARG A 180 0.00 -15.48 9.89
C ARG A 180 0.17 -16.75 9.05
N GLY A 181 0.34 -17.90 9.69
CA GLY A 181 0.40 -19.20 9.01
C GLY A 181 -0.88 -19.52 8.23
N LEU A 182 -2.05 -19.27 8.82
CA LEU A 182 -3.34 -19.44 8.12
C LEU A 182 -3.48 -18.49 6.92
N LEU A 183 -3.13 -17.20 7.08
CA LEU A 183 -3.17 -16.22 5.99
C LEU A 183 -2.20 -16.58 4.86
N ALA A 184 -0.99 -17.04 5.21
CA ALA A 184 0.02 -17.47 4.23
C ALA A 184 -0.41 -18.73 3.48
N ALA A 185 -0.96 -19.73 4.19
CA ALA A 185 -1.41 -20.97 3.56
C ALA A 185 -2.66 -20.78 2.66
N ALA A 186 -3.38 -19.67 2.84
CA ALA A 186 -4.45 -19.25 1.96
C ALA A 186 -3.96 -18.59 0.65
N LEU A 187 -2.67 -18.30 0.50
CA LEU A 187 -2.10 -17.80 -0.74
C LEU A 187 -1.39 -18.94 -1.50
N PRO A 188 -1.49 -18.99 -2.84
CA PRO A 188 -0.77 -19.97 -3.62
C PRO A 188 0.73 -19.69 -3.58
N SER A 189 1.53 -20.76 -3.41
CA SER A 189 2.99 -20.68 -3.43
C SER A 189 3.57 -20.65 -4.85
N THR A 190 2.79 -21.01 -5.87
CA THR A 190 3.21 -21.06 -7.27
C THR A 190 2.26 -20.28 -8.17
N SER A 191 2.73 -19.92 -9.36
CA SER A 191 1.86 -19.41 -10.42
C SER A 191 0.89 -20.47 -10.93
N SER A 192 -0.27 -20.04 -11.40
CA SER A 192 -1.25 -20.92 -12.01
C SER A 192 -0.73 -21.48 -13.35
N PRO A 193 -1.07 -22.74 -13.71
CA PRO A 193 -0.44 -23.41 -14.86
C PRO A 193 -0.66 -22.73 -16.21
N THR A 194 -1.88 -22.25 -16.48
CA THR A 194 -2.27 -21.76 -17.81
C THR A 194 -2.18 -20.23 -17.89
N GLU A 195 -2.74 -19.55 -16.90
CA GLU A 195 -2.91 -18.09 -16.88
C GLU A 195 -1.76 -17.38 -16.13
N SER A 196 -0.79 -18.12 -15.59
CA SER A 196 0.35 -17.59 -14.81
C SER A 196 -0.05 -16.65 -13.65
N ARG A 197 -1.24 -16.89 -13.07
CA ARG A 197 -1.79 -16.08 -11.98
C ARG A 197 -1.11 -16.41 -10.67
N HIS A 198 -0.76 -15.39 -9.90
CA HIS A 198 -0.06 -15.52 -8.63
C HIS A 198 -0.51 -14.40 -7.67
N ALA A 199 -0.19 -14.56 -6.38
CA ALA A 199 -0.33 -13.47 -5.42
C ALA A 199 0.68 -12.35 -5.76
N PRO A 200 0.27 -11.06 -5.74
CA PRO A 200 1.17 -9.95 -6.00
C PRO A 200 2.35 -9.95 -5.03
N VAL A 201 3.50 -9.45 -5.49
CA VAL A 201 4.70 -9.27 -4.65
C VAL A 201 4.42 -8.39 -3.42
N SER A 202 3.41 -7.51 -3.49
CA SER A 202 2.98 -6.69 -2.34
C SER A 202 2.36 -7.51 -1.19
N PHE A 203 1.94 -8.75 -1.42
CA PHE A 203 1.47 -9.70 -0.38
C PHE A 203 2.65 -10.39 0.30
N SER A 204 3.61 -9.59 0.77
CA SER A 204 4.86 -10.03 1.37
C SER A 204 4.64 -10.70 2.74
N PRO A 205 5.62 -11.50 3.22
CA PRO A 205 5.57 -12.07 4.57
C PRO A 205 5.39 -11.03 5.69
N GLN A 206 5.90 -9.81 5.48
CA GLN A 206 5.76 -8.66 6.38
C GLN A 206 4.33 -8.12 6.38
N LEU A 207 3.72 -7.94 5.20
CA LEU A 207 2.31 -7.55 5.12
C LEU A 207 1.42 -8.58 5.81
N LEU A 208 1.65 -9.88 5.58
CA LEU A 208 0.89 -10.95 6.24
C LEU A 208 1.08 -10.97 7.75
N GLY A 209 2.30 -10.70 8.24
CA GLY A 209 2.57 -10.57 9.67
C GLY A 209 1.82 -9.38 10.28
N ALA A 210 1.80 -8.23 9.61
CA ALA A 210 1.06 -7.07 10.08
C ALA A 210 -0.46 -7.29 10.04
N LEU A 211 -0.98 -7.92 8.99
CA LEU A 211 -2.39 -8.31 8.92
C LEU A 211 -2.75 -9.29 10.04
N ALA A 212 -1.89 -10.25 10.37
CA ALA A 212 -2.09 -11.16 11.48
C ALA A 212 -2.14 -10.43 12.84
N ASN A 213 -1.33 -9.37 13.00
CA ASN A 213 -1.40 -8.50 14.18
C ASN A 213 -2.72 -7.72 14.22
N LEU A 214 -3.17 -7.18 13.08
CA LEU A 214 -4.31 -6.25 13.00
C LEU A 214 -5.68 -6.93 12.88
N LEU A 215 -5.72 -8.24 12.59
CA LEU A 215 -6.94 -8.97 12.20
C LEU A 215 -8.10 -8.83 13.18
N PHE A 216 -7.79 -8.62 14.46
CA PHE A 216 -8.74 -8.51 15.57
C PHE A 216 -8.79 -7.11 16.20
N ALA A 217 -8.02 -6.13 15.69
CA ALA A 217 -7.89 -4.79 16.28
C ALA A 217 -9.24 -4.07 16.44
N HIS A 218 -10.18 -4.31 15.52
CA HIS A 218 -11.51 -3.68 15.50
C HIS A 218 -12.62 -4.56 16.10
N SER A 219 -12.28 -5.69 16.76
CA SER A 219 -13.27 -6.65 17.29
C SER A 219 -14.24 -6.04 18.31
N ARG A 220 -13.81 -5.01 19.04
CA ARG A 220 -14.62 -4.30 20.05
C ARG A 220 -15.45 -3.13 19.49
N VAL A 221 -15.32 -2.81 18.20
CA VAL A 221 -16.11 -1.77 17.55
C VAL A 221 -17.53 -2.30 17.32
N PRO A 222 -18.59 -1.47 17.49
CA PRO A 222 -19.96 -1.83 17.13
C PRO A 222 -20.06 -2.41 15.72
N ARG A 223 -20.93 -3.40 15.54
CA ARG A 223 -20.99 -4.21 14.30
C ARG A 223 -21.22 -3.35 13.06
N GLU A 224 -22.06 -2.33 13.20
CA GLU A 224 -22.55 -1.43 12.15
C GLU A 224 -21.45 -0.52 11.60
N SER A 225 -20.45 -0.19 12.42
CA SER A 225 -19.36 0.73 12.04
C SER A 225 -18.01 0.04 11.86
N ARG A 226 -17.91 -1.25 12.19
CA ARG A 226 -16.64 -1.98 12.24
C ARG A 226 -15.90 -2.01 10.91
N SER A 227 -16.61 -2.24 9.80
CA SER A 227 -16.03 -2.22 8.45
C SER A 227 -15.49 -0.85 8.08
N ALA A 228 -16.21 0.22 8.43
CA ALA A 228 -15.79 1.60 8.18
C ALA A 228 -14.56 1.96 9.02
N VAL A 229 -14.55 1.68 10.33
CA VAL A 229 -13.37 1.94 11.17
C VAL A 229 -12.15 1.16 10.67
N ALA A 230 -12.34 -0.10 10.25
CA ALA A 230 -11.28 -0.91 9.66
C ALA A 230 -10.75 -0.31 8.33
N LEU A 231 -11.63 0.20 7.49
CA LEU A 231 -11.28 0.88 6.24
C LEU A 231 -10.48 2.17 6.48
N HIS A 232 -10.79 2.93 7.53
CA HIS A 232 -10.09 4.17 7.90
C HIS A 232 -8.84 3.93 8.76
N SER A 233 -8.53 2.67 9.11
CA SER A 233 -7.47 2.31 10.06
C SER A 233 -6.09 2.84 9.67
N THR A 234 -5.83 3.02 8.38
CA THR A 234 -4.53 3.45 7.85
C THR A 234 -4.46 4.92 7.46
N THR A 235 -5.56 5.67 7.53
CA THR A 235 -5.58 7.10 7.19
C THR A 235 -5.81 7.97 8.42
N THR A 236 -6.88 7.69 9.16
CA THR A 236 -7.28 8.45 10.36
C THR A 236 -7.35 7.59 11.62
N GLY A 237 -7.16 6.27 11.50
CA GLY A 237 -7.21 5.32 12.60
C GLY A 237 -5.85 4.91 13.18
N ILE A 238 -5.79 3.66 13.66
CA ILE A 238 -4.71 3.09 14.48
C ILE A 238 -3.32 3.08 13.84
N LEU A 239 -3.22 3.21 12.52
CA LEU A 239 -1.97 3.29 11.76
C LEU A 239 -1.76 4.64 11.06
N ALA A 240 -2.56 5.66 11.38
CA ALA A 240 -2.44 6.99 10.77
C ALA A 240 -1.04 7.61 10.98
N SER A 241 -0.45 7.41 12.15
CA SER A 241 0.86 7.97 12.54
C SER A 241 2.08 7.22 11.99
N VAL A 242 1.88 6.13 11.25
CA VAL A 242 2.98 5.27 10.78
C VAL A 242 3.61 5.85 9.52
N ASN A 243 4.72 6.57 9.68
CA ASN A 243 5.40 7.30 8.59
C ASN A 243 6.25 6.42 7.66
N THR A 244 6.15 5.10 7.75
CA THR A 244 6.92 4.16 6.91
C THR A 244 6.07 3.46 5.87
N LEU A 245 4.74 3.65 5.89
CA LEU A 245 3.83 3.00 4.95
C LEU A 245 3.70 3.79 3.65
N SER A 246 3.85 3.07 2.54
CA SER A 246 3.41 3.54 1.23
C SER A 246 1.88 3.63 1.16
N HIS A 247 1.37 4.42 0.22
CA HIS A 247 -0.08 4.52 0.00
C HIS A 247 -0.68 3.20 -0.49
N VAL A 248 0.10 2.39 -1.22
CA VAL A 248 -0.31 1.05 -1.63
C VAL A 248 -0.50 0.17 -0.39
N GLU A 249 0.47 0.09 0.52
CA GLU A 249 0.34 -0.70 1.76
C GLU A 249 -0.83 -0.23 2.63
N ARG A 250 -1.02 1.09 2.78
CA ARG A 250 -2.18 1.65 3.49
C ARG A 250 -3.49 1.18 2.89
N ALA A 251 -3.60 1.19 1.56
CA ALA A 251 -4.78 0.72 0.85
C ALA A 251 -4.98 -0.80 0.98
N LEU A 252 -3.93 -1.61 0.81
CA LEU A 252 -4.01 -3.07 0.96
C LEU A 252 -4.53 -3.47 2.34
N ILE A 253 -3.91 -2.93 3.40
CA ILE A 253 -4.29 -3.23 4.79
C ILE A 253 -5.75 -2.81 5.06
N ALA A 254 -6.11 -1.58 4.69
CA ALA A 254 -7.46 -1.07 4.91
C ALA A 254 -8.54 -1.87 4.16
N LEU A 255 -8.30 -2.23 2.89
CA LEU A 255 -9.24 -3.00 2.08
C LEU A 255 -9.42 -4.41 2.63
N ILE A 256 -8.33 -5.09 3.01
CA ILE A 256 -8.39 -6.44 3.61
C ILE A 256 -9.11 -6.41 4.96
N LEU A 257 -8.80 -5.43 5.82
CA LEU A 257 -9.46 -5.31 7.12
C LEU A 257 -10.93 -4.91 7.00
N CYS A 258 -11.30 -4.11 6.00
CA CYS A 258 -12.70 -3.80 5.69
C CYS A 258 -13.48 -5.06 5.29
N GLU A 259 -12.96 -5.82 4.33
CA GLU A 259 -13.55 -7.09 3.88
C GLU A 259 -13.61 -8.15 5.00
N ARG A 260 -12.59 -8.20 5.87
CA ARG A 260 -12.57 -9.04 7.09
C ARG A 260 -13.83 -8.86 7.93
N TRP A 261 -14.37 -7.64 8.00
CA TRP A 261 -15.59 -7.31 8.76
C TRP A 261 -16.86 -7.27 7.90
N ALA A 262 -16.88 -8.04 6.81
CA ALA A 262 -17.96 -8.22 5.85
C ALA A 262 -18.14 -7.10 4.81
N GLY A 263 -17.39 -6.00 4.90
CA GLY A 263 -17.41 -4.93 3.89
C GLY A 263 -18.75 -4.20 3.77
N ASP A 264 -19.63 -4.31 4.77
CA ASP A 264 -20.88 -3.57 4.85
C ASP A 264 -20.57 -2.12 5.23
N LEU A 265 -20.82 -1.18 4.31
CA LEU A 265 -20.38 0.21 4.38
C LEU A 265 -21.55 1.15 4.14
N ALA A 266 -21.59 2.26 4.88
CA ALA A 266 -22.50 3.35 4.57
C ALA A 266 -22.10 4.02 3.23
N PRO A 267 -23.03 4.70 2.53
CA PRO A 267 -22.74 5.32 1.23
C PRO A 267 -21.53 6.26 1.23
N THR A 268 -21.26 6.95 2.34
CA THR A 268 -20.08 7.82 2.50
C THR A 268 -18.77 7.03 2.46
N ASP A 269 -18.74 5.85 3.09
CA ASP A 269 -17.55 5.00 3.15
C ASP A 269 -17.39 4.16 1.88
N GLU A 270 -18.45 3.87 1.14
CA GLU A 270 -18.36 3.22 -0.17
C GLU A 270 -17.57 4.06 -1.17
N VAL A 271 -17.76 5.39 -1.15
CA VAL A 271 -16.99 6.32 -1.99
C VAL A 271 -15.51 6.25 -1.62
N PHE A 272 -15.20 6.31 -0.32
CA PHE A 272 -13.83 6.20 0.17
C PHE A 272 -13.18 4.86 -0.20
N HIS A 273 -13.89 3.74 0.01
CA HIS A 273 -13.47 2.39 -0.38
C HIS A 273 -13.15 2.30 -1.88
N ARG A 274 -14.02 2.87 -2.73
CA ARG A 274 -13.83 2.87 -4.19
C ARG A 274 -12.58 3.64 -4.59
N GLN A 275 -12.35 4.82 -4.01
CA GLN A 275 -11.15 5.61 -4.29
C GLN A 275 -9.88 4.90 -3.79
N LEU A 276 -9.94 4.29 -2.60
CA LEU A 276 -8.82 3.53 -2.05
C LEU A 276 -8.47 2.31 -2.91
N SER A 277 -9.49 1.59 -3.41
CA SER A 277 -9.33 0.51 -4.39
C SER A 277 -8.74 0.97 -5.73
N ARG A 278 -8.82 2.26 -6.07
CA ARG A 278 -8.15 2.82 -7.25
C ARG A 278 -6.67 3.12 -7.02
N CYS A 279 -6.21 3.17 -5.78
CA CYS A 279 -4.80 3.35 -5.43
C CYS A 279 -3.97 2.07 -5.56
N VAL A 280 -4.61 0.92 -5.78
CA VAL A 280 -3.97 -0.38 -5.99
C VAL A 280 -4.27 -0.93 -7.38
N SER A 281 -3.44 -1.87 -7.85
CA SER A 281 -3.66 -2.56 -9.11
C SER A 281 -4.92 -3.42 -9.08
N LYS A 282 -5.44 -3.79 -10.26
CA LYS A 282 -6.60 -4.70 -10.37
C LYS A 282 -6.32 -6.08 -9.75
N GLN A 283 -5.08 -6.54 -9.82
CA GLN A 283 -4.63 -7.78 -9.20
C GLN A 283 -4.70 -7.66 -7.68
N GLU A 284 -4.06 -6.64 -7.12
CA GLU A 284 -4.08 -6.35 -5.68
C GLU A 284 -5.50 -6.19 -5.12
N ALA A 285 -6.36 -5.43 -5.82
CA ALA A 285 -7.76 -5.25 -5.40
C ALA A 285 -8.50 -6.59 -5.28
N TRP A 286 -8.30 -7.51 -6.23
CA TRP A 286 -8.93 -8.84 -6.18
C TRP A 286 -8.36 -9.67 -5.02
N TRP A 287 -7.04 -9.65 -4.82
CA TRP A 287 -6.41 -10.38 -3.71
C TRP A 287 -6.78 -9.82 -2.34
N CYS A 288 -7.02 -8.51 -2.22
CA CYS A 288 -7.57 -7.91 -1.00
C CYS A 288 -8.95 -8.46 -0.67
N GLN A 289 -9.83 -8.54 -1.67
CA GLN A 289 -11.17 -9.12 -1.51
C GLN A 289 -11.09 -10.61 -1.13
N TYR A 290 -10.28 -11.40 -1.85
CA TYR A 290 -10.12 -12.83 -1.57
C TYR A 290 -9.57 -13.06 -0.15
N LEU A 291 -8.43 -12.46 0.18
CA LEU A 291 -7.78 -12.66 1.49
C LEU A 291 -8.61 -12.07 2.62
N GLY A 292 -9.32 -10.95 2.40
CA GLY A 292 -10.26 -10.37 3.35
C GLY A 292 -11.42 -11.32 3.72
N ARG A 293 -11.97 -12.04 2.73
CA ARG A 293 -13.03 -13.04 2.99
C ARG A 293 -12.49 -14.30 3.69
N VAL A 294 -11.28 -14.73 3.34
CA VAL A 294 -10.59 -15.80 4.10
C VAL A 294 -10.32 -15.35 5.52
N ALA A 295 -9.92 -14.10 5.72
CA ALA A 295 -9.74 -13.48 7.02
C ALA A 295 -11.05 -13.45 7.83
N THR A 296 -12.21 -13.23 7.20
CA THR A 296 -13.52 -13.41 7.86
C THR A 296 -13.72 -14.85 8.34
N LEU A 297 -13.42 -15.84 7.50
CA LEU A 297 -13.52 -17.26 7.85
C LEU A 297 -12.62 -17.59 9.06
N ILE A 298 -11.35 -17.18 9.03
CA ILE A 298 -10.40 -17.35 10.16
C ILE A 298 -10.97 -16.70 11.43
N GLY A 299 -11.51 -15.50 11.28
CA GLY A 299 -12.11 -14.73 12.34
C GLY A 299 -13.32 -15.37 13.01
N ASP A 300 -14.19 -16.00 12.23
CA ASP A 300 -15.39 -16.67 12.75
C ASP A 300 -15.05 -17.99 13.44
N VAL A 301 -14.02 -18.70 12.95
CA VAL A 301 -13.50 -19.92 13.60
C VAL A 301 -12.71 -19.59 14.87
N HIS A 302 -12.02 -18.44 14.91
CA HIS A 302 -11.21 -17.99 16.04
C HIS A 302 -11.65 -16.61 16.55
N PRO A 303 -12.86 -16.46 17.12
CA PRO A 303 -13.43 -15.14 17.45
C PRO A 303 -12.64 -14.35 18.48
N SER A 304 -11.91 -15.03 19.37
CA SER A 304 -11.03 -14.41 20.37
C SER A 304 -9.63 -14.09 19.86
N GLY A 305 -9.33 -14.38 18.58
CA GLY A 305 -7.99 -14.30 18.03
C GLY A 305 -7.00 -15.29 18.62
N ARG A 306 -7.48 -16.35 19.29
CA ARG A 306 -6.65 -17.41 19.87
C ARG A 306 -6.75 -18.68 19.04
N VAL A 307 -5.60 -19.18 18.64
CA VAL A 307 -5.42 -20.47 17.97
C VAL A 307 -4.74 -21.41 18.94
N SER A 308 -5.41 -22.51 19.29
CA SER A 308 -4.84 -23.53 20.18
C SER A 308 -3.86 -24.41 19.39
N GLY A 309 -2.66 -24.62 19.93
CA GLY A 309 -1.69 -25.56 19.37
C GLY A 309 -2.04 -27.04 19.61
N THR A 310 -2.80 -27.33 20.67
CA THR A 310 -3.22 -28.70 21.04
C THR A 310 -4.59 -29.06 20.48
N HIS A 311 -5.48 -28.07 20.31
CA HIS A 311 -6.83 -28.23 19.78
C HIS A 311 -7.02 -27.34 18.56
N TRP A 312 -6.29 -27.64 17.49
CA TRP A 312 -6.43 -26.90 16.23
C TRP A 312 -7.86 -27.07 15.69
N ARG A 313 -8.41 -25.99 15.13
CA ARG A 313 -9.80 -25.94 14.62
C ARG A 313 -9.84 -26.10 13.12
N ILE A 314 -9.01 -25.33 12.42
CA ILE A 314 -8.86 -25.38 10.97
C ILE A 314 -7.38 -25.40 10.56
N GLN A 315 -7.13 -25.96 9.38
CA GLN A 315 -5.91 -25.77 8.60
C GLN A 315 -6.31 -25.33 7.19
N LEU A 316 -5.54 -24.42 6.62
CA LEU A 316 -5.74 -23.93 5.26
C LEU A 316 -4.63 -24.43 4.35
N ALA A 317 -4.97 -24.68 3.10
CA ALA A 317 -4.01 -24.90 2.02
C ALA A 317 -4.63 -24.44 0.70
N THR A 318 -3.78 -24.07 -0.27
CA THR A 318 -4.24 -23.76 -1.61
C THR A 318 -3.57 -24.64 -2.65
N GLU A 319 -4.31 -24.95 -3.71
CA GLU A 319 -3.79 -25.64 -4.89
C GLU A 319 -4.43 -25.09 -6.17
N TRP A 320 -3.73 -25.24 -7.28
CA TRP A 320 -4.25 -24.92 -8.60
C TRP A 320 -4.85 -26.15 -9.24
N GLU A 321 -6.07 -26.02 -9.76
CA GLU A 321 -6.77 -27.05 -10.52
C GLU A 321 -7.10 -26.53 -11.92
N SER A 322 -6.98 -27.39 -12.93
CA SER A 322 -7.54 -27.15 -14.26
C SER A 322 -9.02 -27.52 -14.26
N VAL A 323 -9.90 -26.58 -14.62
CA VAL A 323 -11.33 -26.86 -14.78
C VAL A 323 -11.81 -26.44 -16.16
N VAL A 324 -12.60 -27.31 -16.80
CA VAL A 324 -13.21 -27.02 -18.10
C VAL A 324 -14.54 -26.31 -17.89
N LYS A 325 -14.70 -25.11 -18.45
CA LYS A 325 -15.96 -24.36 -18.39
C LYS A 325 -16.30 -23.79 -19.76
N LYS A 326 -17.49 -24.15 -20.29
CA LYS A 326 -17.96 -23.73 -21.62
C LYS A 326 -16.95 -24.03 -22.75
N LYS A 327 -16.28 -25.19 -22.68
CA LYS A 327 -15.26 -25.69 -23.61
C LYS A 327 -13.86 -25.04 -23.52
N ASP A 328 -13.67 -24.06 -22.64
CA ASP A 328 -12.33 -23.52 -22.36
C ASP A 328 -11.78 -24.13 -21.05
N GLU A 329 -10.52 -24.55 -21.08
CA GLU A 329 -9.76 -24.90 -19.88
C GLU A 329 -9.38 -23.62 -19.14
N CYS A 330 -9.60 -23.58 -17.83
CA CYS A 330 -9.25 -22.41 -17.03
C CYS A 330 -8.73 -22.83 -15.65
N ASP A 331 -7.83 -22.00 -15.11
CA ASP A 331 -7.25 -22.24 -13.80
C ASP A 331 -8.24 -21.86 -12.69
N LEU A 332 -8.35 -22.72 -11.69
CA LEU A 332 -9.12 -22.52 -10.46
C LEU A 332 -8.20 -22.63 -9.26
N LEU A 333 -8.25 -21.62 -8.39
CA LEU A 333 -7.61 -21.66 -7.08
C LEU A 333 -8.54 -22.39 -6.10
N ARG A 334 -8.13 -23.57 -5.67
CA ARG A 334 -8.84 -24.35 -4.66
C ARG A 334 -8.31 -23.98 -3.28
N LEU A 335 -9.18 -23.50 -2.39
CA LEU A 335 -8.89 -23.35 -0.97
C LEU A 335 -9.41 -24.58 -0.22
N LYS A 336 -8.49 -25.37 0.34
CA LYS A 336 -8.81 -26.49 1.23
C LYS A 336 -8.90 -25.98 2.67
N VAL A 337 -10.05 -26.20 3.28
CA VAL A 337 -10.31 -25.89 4.69
C VAL A 337 -10.46 -27.23 5.41
N LYS A 338 -9.39 -27.69 6.03
CA LYS A 338 -9.44 -28.91 6.83
C LYS A 338 -9.97 -28.57 8.21
N CYS A 339 -11.00 -29.26 8.68
CA CYS A 339 -11.63 -29.07 9.97
C CYS A 339 -11.28 -30.21 10.93
N ASN A 340 -11.05 -29.88 12.19
CA ASN A 340 -10.92 -30.89 13.23
C ASN A 340 -12.31 -31.27 13.74
N ASN A 341 -12.90 -32.35 13.22
CA ASN A 341 -14.26 -32.77 13.56
C ASN A 341 -14.48 -33.01 15.07
N ALA A 342 -13.44 -33.42 15.81
CA ALA A 342 -13.53 -33.62 17.26
C ALA A 342 -13.68 -32.31 18.04
N VAL A 343 -13.21 -31.18 17.48
CA VAL A 343 -13.24 -29.86 18.14
C VAL A 343 -14.30 -28.95 17.50
N ALA A 344 -14.63 -29.16 16.22
CA ALA A 344 -15.53 -28.32 15.44
C ALA A 344 -16.93 -28.23 16.06
N ALA A 345 -17.52 -29.35 16.46
CA ALA A 345 -18.88 -29.41 17.00
C ALA A 345 -19.10 -28.51 18.24
N ALA A 346 -18.04 -28.26 19.03
CA ALA A 346 -18.09 -27.41 20.21
C ALA A 346 -17.59 -25.97 19.97
N ALA A 347 -16.89 -25.73 18.86
CA ALA A 347 -16.12 -24.50 18.65
C ALA A 347 -16.75 -23.52 17.63
N PHE A 348 -17.41 -24.02 16.58
CA PHE A 348 -18.07 -23.21 15.55
C PHE A 348 -19.07 -24.06 14.75
N SER A 349 -20.10 -23.43 14.18
CA SER A 349 -21.07 -24.13 13.33
C SER A 349 -20.48 -24.43 11.95
N LEU A 350 -20.58 -25.69 11.51
CA LEU A 350 -20.21 -26.10 10.15
C LEU A 350 -21.04 -25.37 9.09
N ASP A 351 -22.32 -25.07 9.37
CA ASP A 351 -23.17 -24.31 8.45
C ASP A 351 -22.66 -22.88 8.28
N SER A 352 -22.21 -22.25 9.37
CA SER A 352 -21.59 -20.92 9.32
C SER A 352 -20.29 -20.95 8.52
N LEU A 353 -19.48 -22.00 8.69
CA LEU A 353 -18.26 -22.18 7.90
C LEU A 353 -18.56 -22.35 6.40
N GLN A 354 -19.58 -23.14 6.06
CA GLN A 354 -20.06 -23.32 4.69
C GLN A 354 -20.53 -21.99 4.07
N GLU A 355 -21.29 -21.18 4.81
CA GLU A 355 -21.71 -19.84 4.35
C GLU A 355 -20.51 -18.93 4.04
N ARG A 356 -19.45 -18.99 4.87
CA ARG A 356 -18.21 -18.24 4.64
C ARG A 356 -17.43 -18.78 3.46
N ALA A 357 -17.35 -20.10 3.30
CA ALA A 357 -16.75 -20.74 2.13
C ALA A 357 -17.43 -20.27 0.83
N GLU A 358 -18.76 -20.23 0.78
CA GLU A 358 -19.50 -19.69 -0.37
C GLU A 358 -19.19 -18.22 -0.65
N LYS A 359 -18.99 -17.40 0.39
CA LYS A 359 -18.56 -16.00 0.22
C LYS A 359 -17.16 -15.91 -0.37
N VAL A 360 -16.23 -16.77 0.04
CA VAL A 360 -14.89 -16.87 -0.58
C VAL A 360 -15.01 -17.30 -2.06
N GLU A 361 -15.81 -18.32 -2.39
CA GLU A 361 -16.06 -18.73 -3.78
C GLU A 361 -16.72 -17.64 -4.62
N LYS A 362 -17.56 -16.80 -4.03
CA LYS A 362 -18.15 -15.64 -4.73
C LYS A 362 -17.06 -14.69 -5.25
N ALA A 363 -15.89 -14.56 -4.61
CA ALA A 363 -14.78 -13.75 -5.15
C ALA A 363 -14.25 -14.32 -6.47
N GLY A 364 -14.45 -15.63 -6.69
CA GLY A 364 -14.12 -16.35 -7.90
C GLY A 364 -15.05 -16.11 -9.10
N LYS A 365 -16.18 -15.43 -8.89
CA LYS A 365 -17.21 -15.21 -9.93
C LYS A 365 -16.93 -13.91 -10.69
N LYS A 366 -16.95 -13.98 -12.03
CA LYS A 366 -16.67 -12.83 -12.92
C LYS A 366 -17.42 -11.54 -12.56
N LYS A 367 -18.68 -11.63 -12.13
CA LYS A 367 -19.47 -10.45 -11.72
C LYS A 367 -18.92 -9.68 -10.51
N ASN A 368 -18.01 -10.30 -9.75
CA ASN A 368 -17.37 -9.73 -8.56
C ASN A 368 -15.91 -9.35 -8.82
N TRP A 369 -15.40 -9.49 -10.05
CA TRP A 369 -14.02 -9.18 -10.39
C TRP A 369 -13.81 -7.66 -10.50
N PRO A 370 -12.84 -7.08 -9.77
CA PRO A 370 -12.52 -5.68 -9.91
C PRO A 370 -11.81 -5.42 -11.24
N LYS A 371 -12.32 -4.46 -12.02
CA LYS A 371 -11.67 -3.94 -13.26
C LYS A 371 -11.24 -5.08 -14.21
N ASP A 372 -12.14 -6.04 -14.41
CA ASP A 372 -11.99 -7.20 -15.32
C ASP A 372 -10.84 -8.16 -14.99
N TYR A 373 -10.28 -8.12 -13.79
CA TYR A 373 -9.32 -9.11 -13.30
C TYR A 373 -9.91 -9.92 -12.16
N GLY A 374 -9.70 -11.25 -12.19
CA GLY A 374 -9.92 -12.05 -10.99
C GLY A 374 -9.47 -13.49 -11.09
N VAL A 375 -9.33 -14.07 -9.90
CA VAL A 375 -9.22 -15.50 -9.58
C VAL A 375 -10.47 -16.30 -9.95
N ARG A 376 -10.46 -17.52 -10.48
CA ARG A 376 -11.57 -18.44 -10.15
C ARG A 376 -11.23 -19.11 -8.83
N VAL A 377 -12.22 -19.30 -7.96
CA VAL A 377 -12.02 -19.84 -6.62
C VAL A 377 -13.05 -20.92 -6.36
N GLY A 378 -12.59 -22.06 -5.86
CA GLY A 378 -13.41 -23.10 -5.26
C GLY A 378 -12.96 -23.33 -3.81
N VAL A 379 -13.89 -23.68 -2.93
CA VAL A 379 -13.57 -24.00 -1.53
C VAL A 379 -14.01 -25.42 -1.23
N THR A 380 -13.15 -26.20 -0.60
CA THR A 380 -13.46 -27.55 -0.14
C THR A 380 -13.26 -27.62 1.35
N ILE A 381 -14.33 -27.92 2.09
CA ILE A 381 -14.27 -28.20 3.52
C ILE A 381 -14.12 -29.71 3.68
N CYS A 382 -13.10 -30.15 4.44
CA CYS A 382 -12.73 -31.56 4.59
C CYS A 382 -12.43 -31.94 6.04
#